data_AF-A0A7W7RDU8-F1
#
_entry.id   AF-A0A7W7RDU8-F1
#
_cell.length_a   1.000
_cell.length_b   1.000
_cell.length_c   1.000
_cell.angle_alpha   90.00
_cell.angle_beta   90.00
_cell.angle_gamma   90.00
#
_symmetry.space_group_name_H-M   'P 1'
#
loop_
_entity.id
_entity.type
_entity.pdbx_description
1 polymer ?
#
loop_
_entity_poly.entity_id
_entity_poly.type
_entity_poly.pdbx_seq_one_letter_code
_entity_poly.pdbx_strand_id
1 'polypeptide(L)'
;MRKPSTRWVALASATTISVAGLAIASGTATADDEPRPWPVVQHDASSYTLDGFTIEYLPSGLEKHGLNAKSATNRDGGRTSDITWMAGPDKIYGKITVLRDESITTLDQIREAQYGHLDDEQLAKVDNNGRDTYLSERTGDMFWVEEPGVAVTTYLQPDTWDSDELARMAAGIEQQEQQAADPERERARTTAQEPEDALPEVPDDQVPAPAEGGPREDATGSGGSAVPGEDNAAGAASEQGAAEDTGNTGENTDLPTDVSVREVRECLAEQLAGARVEDGENAGPGAGAAPEDDDALRESWHAADQDTREAALKACAERFGVGSTVVDELITTIIEEQERASGSLEQAAANESDRSATARDALAWTLPAVPLNG
;
A
#
# COMPACT_ATOMS: atom_id res chain seq x y z
N MET A 1 -44.69 7.83 -49.04
CA MET A 1 -44.74 8.59 -47.77
C MET A 1 -43.35 9.11 -47.48
N ARG A 2 -43.24 10.40 -47.15
CA ARG A 2 -41.99 11.18 -47.20
C ARG A 2 -41.15 10.93 -45.93
N LYS A 3 -39.86 10.63 -46.10
CA LYS A 3 -38.88 10.50 -45.00
C LYS A 3 -38.54 11.90 -44.45
N PRO A 4 -38.63 12.15 -43.14
CA PRO A 4 -38.04 13.34 -42.54
C PRO A 4 -36.52 13.15 -42.42
N SER A 5 -35.75 14.10 -42.98
CA SER A 5 -34.31 14.21 -42.77
C SER A 5 -34.04 15.13 -41.57
N THR A 6 -33.53 14.55 -40.49
CA THR A 6 -33.10 15.29 -39.30
C THR A 6 -31.72 15.91 -39.55
N ARG A 7 -31.66 17.23 -39.50
CA ARG A 7 -30.44 18.03 -39.63
C ARG A 7 -29.73 18.08 -38.27
N TRP A 8 -28.46 17.71 -38.25
CA TRP A 8 -27.59 17.91 -37.09
C TRP A 8 -27.15 19.38 -37.03
N VAL A 9 -27.34 20.01 -35.87
CA VAL A 9 -26.82 21.35 -35.53
C VAL A 9 -25.59 21.13 -34.66
N ALA A 10 -24.40 21.41 -35.21
CA ALA A 10 -23.16 21.44 -34.44
C ALA A 10 -23.08 22.79 -33.70
N LEU A 11 -23.12 22.76 -32.38
CA LEU A 11 -22.88 23.91 -31.51
C LEU A 11 -21.40 23.90 -31.12
N ALA A 12 -20.61 24.76 -31.75
CA ALA A 12 -19.22 25.00 -31.40
C ALA A 12 -19.17 25.98 -30.22
N SER A 13 -18.79 25.48 -29.04
CA SER A 13 -18.50 26.30 -27.86
C SER A 13 -17.11 26.90 -28.01
N ALA A 14 -17.04 28.20 -28.29
CA ALA A 14 -15.81 28.98 -28.24
C ALA A 14 -15.62 29.53 -26.82
N THR A 15 -14.66 29.00 -26.06
CA THR A 15 -14.21 29.56 -24.78
C THR A 15 -13.05 30.53 -25.03
N THR A 16 -13.35 31.82 -24.98
CA THR A 16 -12.35 32.90 -24.95
C THR A 16 -11.79 33.05 -23.54
N ILE A 17 -10.53 32.67 -23.33
CA ILE A 17 -9.82 32.96 -22.08
C ILE A 17 -9.34 34.41 -22.13
N SER A 18 -10.01 35.29 -21.39
CA SER A 18 -9.58 36.66 -21.17
C SER A 18 -8.44 36.69 -20.13
N VAL A 19 -7.23 36.95 -20.60
CA VAL A 19 -6.10 37.35 -19.75
C VAL A 19 -6.31 38.80 -19.34
N ALA A 20 -6.78 39.02 -18.11
CA ALA A 20 -6.79 40.33 -17.48
C ALA A 20 -5.73 40.33 -16.37
N GLY A 21 -4.68 41.13 -16.59
CA GLY A 21 -3.62 41.35 -15.62
C GLY A 21 -4.13 42.12 -14.41
N LEU A 22 -3.73 41.64 -13.22
CA LEU A 22 -3.90 42.33 -11.96
C LEU A 22 -2.56 42.34 -11.25
N ALA A 23 -1.90 43.50 -11.33
CA ALA A 23 -0.80 43.86 -10.45
C ALA A 23 -1.38 44.12 -9.05
N ILE A 24 -1.03 43.28 -8.08
CA ILE A 24 -1.20 43.58 -6.65
C ILE A 24 0.17 43.53 -6.00
N ALA A 25 0.52 44.65 -5.39
CA ALA A 25 1.73 44.84 -4.62
C ALA A 25 1.68 44.05 -3.30
N SER A 26 2.80 43.38 -3.02
CA SER A 26 3.46 43.20 -1.71
C SER A 26 2.58 43.02 -0.47
N GLY A 27 2.60 41.80 0.08
CA GLY A 27 2.41 41.59 1.52
C GLY A 27 1.53 40.41 1.90
N THR A 28 1.94 39.19 1.60
CA THR A 28 1.44 37.99 2.30
C THR A 28 2.64 37.20 2.79
N ALA A 29 2.74 37.07 4.11
CA ALA A 29 3.57 36.06 4.74
C ALA A 29 2.99 34.71 4.32
N THR A 30 3.61 34.09 3.32
CA THR A 30 3.40 32.68 3.03
C THR A 30 4.04 31.93 4.18
N ALA A 31 3.23 31.36 5.05
CA ALA A 31 3.66 30.18 5.78
C ALA A 31 4.16 29.20 4.70
N ASP A 32 5.43 28.81 4.79
CA ASP A 32 6.00 27.71 4.03
C ASP A 32 5.20 26.45 4.38
N ASP A 33 4.12 26.20 3.65
CA ASP A 33 3.56 24.86 3.50
C ASP A 33 4.47 24.15 2.49
N GLU A 34 5.67 23.78 2.95
CA GLU A 34 6.47 22.80 2.23
C GLU A 34 5.60 21.55 2.04
N PRO A 35 5.50 21.00 0.82
CA PRO A 35 4.77 19.76 0.59
C PRO A 35 5.38 18.69 1.51
N ARG A 36 4.61 18.28 2.53
CA ARG A 36 5.06 17.29 3.51
C ARG A 36 5.50 16.04 2.73
N PRO A 37 6.71 15.52 2.97
CA PRO A 37 7.22 14.38 2.23
C PRO A 37 6.24 13.22 2.37
N TRP A 38 5.94 12.58 1.24
CA TRP A 38 5.21 11.32 1.20
C TRP A 38 5.87 10.33 2.16
N PRO A 39 5.10 9.51 2.89
CA PRO A 39 5.68 8.56 3.84
C PRO A 39 6.61 7.61 3.09
N VAL A 40 7.90 7.71 3.40
CA VAL A 40 8.92 6.80 2.89
C VAL A 40 9.00 5.68 3.92
N VAL A 41 8.52 4.49 3.57
CA VAL A 41 8.88 3.29 4.32
C VAL A 41 10.35 3.04 4.03
N GLN A 42 11.20 3.32 5.02
CA GLN A 42 12.62 2.99 4.94
C GLN A 42 12.84 1.68 5.67
N HIS A 43 13.39 0.71 4.94
CA HIS A 43 13.82 -0.56 5.50
C HIS A 43 15.33 -0.45 5.75
N ASP A 44 15.72 -0.15 6.99
CA ASP A 44 17.08 -0.43 7.45
C ASP A 44 17.12 -1.89 7.91
N ALA A 45 18.29 -2.55 7.88
CA ALA A 45 18.42 -4.01 7.92
C ALA A 45 17.82 -4.72 9.16
N SER A 46 17.19 -4.00 10.09
CA SER A 46 16.51 -4.54 11.27
C SER A 46 15.32 -3.70 11.78
N SER A 47 14.90 -2.63 11.09
CA SER A 47 13.81 -1.76 11.57
C SER A 47 12.96 -1.19 10.43
N TYR A 48 11.70 -0.89 10.74
CA TYR A 48 10.74 -0.28 9.81
C TYR A 48 10.36 1.10 10.32
N THR A 49 10.19 2.05 9.39
CA THR A 49 9.66 3.37 9.72
C THR A 49 8.27 3.59 9.13
N LEU A 50 7.36 4.15 9.92
CA LEU A 50 5.99 4.46 9.55
C LEU A 50 5.58 5.81 10.14
N ASP A 51 5.42 6.82 9.29
CA ASP A 51 4.87 8.12 9.68
C ASP A 51 5.54 8.73 10.94
N GLY A 52 6.87 8.69 11.00
CA GLY A 52 7.65 9.19 12.15
C GLY A 52 7.66 8.27 13.36
N PHE A 53 7.26 7.01 13.22
CA PHE A 53 7.46 5.94 14.19
C PHE A 53 8.48 4.94 13.67
N THR A 54 9.28 4.39 14.58
CA THR A 54 10.20 3.28 14.34
C THR A 54 9.62 2.02 14.97
N ILE A 55 9.65 0.92 14.23
CA ILE A 55 9.24 -0.40 14.67
C ILE A 55 10.51 -1.23 14.84
N GLU A 56 10.90 -1.45 16.09
CA GLU A 56 12.15 -2.11 16.47
C GLU A 56 11.98 -3.63 16.67
N TYR A 57 10.75 -4.09 16.86
CA TYR A 57 10.45 -5.49 17.11
C TYR A 57 9.34 -5.98 16.19
N LEU A 58 9.59 -7.12 15.54
CA LEU A 58 8.57 -7.91 14.87
C LEU A 58 8.56 -9.35 15.42
N PRO A 59 7.37 -9.94 15.64
CA PRO A 59 7.27 -11.34 15.98
C PRO A 59 7.91 -12.24 14.94
N SER A 60 8.59 -13.29 15.40
CA SER A 60 9.26 -14.23 14.50
C SER A 60 8.27 -14.89 13.54
N GLY A 61 8.62 -14.92 12.25
CA GLY A 61 7.80 -15.48 11.20
C GLY A 61 6.73 -14.52 10.66
N LEU A 62 6.61 -13.30 11.16
CA LEU A 62 5.75 -12.28 10.54
C LEU A 62 6.39 -11.76 9.24
N GLU A 63 7.71 -11.66 9.21
CA GLU A 63 8.54 -11.18 8.09
C GLU A 63 8.47 -12.06 6.84
N LYS A 64 7.99 -13.30 6.95
CA LYS A 64 7.82 -14.21 5.80
C LYS A 64 6.60 -13.86 4.95
N HIS A 65 5.73 -12.98 5.44
CA HIS A 65 4.51 -12.56 4.76
C HIS A 65 4.75 -11.34 3.87
N GLY A 66 3.91 -11.17 2.85
CA GLY A 66 3.99 -10.02 1.97
C GLY A 66 3.71 -8.73 2.74
N LEU A 67 4.54 -7.71 2.52
CA LEU A 67 4.41 -6.40 3.15
C LEU A 67 3.69 -5.45 2.20
N ASN A 68 2.61 -4.83 2.69
CA ASN A 68 1.92 -3.73 2.02
C ASN A 68 1.97 -2.51 2.93
N ALA A 69 2.34 -1.35 2.39
CA ALA A 69 2.31 -0.09 3.11
C ALA A 69 1.48 0.91 2.31
N LYS A 70 0.58 1.61 3.00
CA LYS A 70 -0.28 2.62 2.40
C LYS A 70 -0.46 3.81 3.32
N SER A 71 -0.82 4.93 2.72
CA SER A 71 -1.19 6.13 3.46
C SER A 71 -2.29 6.86 2.73
N ALA A 72 -3.27 7.34 3.49
CA ALA A 72 -4.44 8.03 2.98
C ALA A 72 -4.76 9.25 3.84
N THR A 73 -5.24 10.31 3.20
CA THR A 73 -5.74 11.52 3.87
C THR A 73 -7.25 11.60 3.67
N ASN A 74 -7.99 11.77 4.76
CA ASN A 74 -9.45 11.93 4.71
C ASN A 74 -9.84 13.37 4.33
N ARG A 75 -11.14 13.63 4.13
CA ARG A 75 -11.65 14.95 3.73
C ARG A 75 -11.47 16.03 4.79
N ASP A 76 -11.37 15.62 6.06
CA ASP A 76 -11.21 16.49 7.21
C ASP A 76 -9.73 16.81 7.49
N GLY A 77 -8.81 16.29 6.66
CA GLY A 77 -7.37 16.49 6.77
C GLY A 77 -6.65 15.51 7.69
N GLY A 78 -7.37 14.59 8.34
CA GLY A 78 -6.81 13.49 9.09
C GLY A 78 -6.06 12.51 8.16
N ARG A 79 -4.92 11.99 8.62
CA ARG A 79 -4.08 11.05 7.88
C ARG A 79 -4.04 9.69 8.57
N THR A 80 -4.14 8.63 7.79
CA THR A 80 -3.95 7.25 8.22
C THR A 80 -2.80 6.64 7.43
N SER A 81 -1.81 6.12 8.13
CA SER A 81 -0.66 5.43 7.55
C SER A 81 -0.61 4.02 8.12
N ASP A 82 -0.51 2.97 7.30
CA ASP A 82 -0.41 1.60 7.80
C ASP A 82 0.62 0.75 7.06
N ILE A 83 1.19 -0.21 7.80
CA ILE A 83 1.97 -1.34 7.29
C ILE A 83 1.22 -2.60 7.66
N THR A 84 0.98 -3.45 6.67
CA THR A 84 0.23 -4.71 6.79
C THR A 84 1.07 -5.87 6.28
N TRP A 85 1.13 -6.95 7.05
CA TRP A 85 1.73 -8.23 6.67
C TRP A 85 0.64 -9.23 6.32
N MET A 86 0.60 -9.67 5.06
CA MET A 86 -0.48 -10.49 4.52
C MET A 86 0.00 -11.69 3.68
N ALA A 87 -0.84 -12.72 3.56
CA ALA A 87 -0.63 -13.82 2.61
C ALA A 87 -1.87 -13.99 1.73
N GLY A 88 -1.74 -13.59 0.47
CA GLY A 88 -2.90 -13.44 -0.42
C GLY A 88 -3.71 -12.18 -0.10
N PRO A 89 -4.86 -11.98 -0.77
CA PRO A 89 -5.63 -10.74 -0.71
C PRO A 89 -6.32 -10.50 0.64
N ASP A 90 -6.77 -11.56 1.32
CA ASP A 90 -7.68 -11.42 2.46
C ASP A 90 -7.07 -11.74 3.82
N LYS A 91 -5.87 -12.34 3.85
CA LYS A 91 -5.32 -12.87 5.11
C LYS A 91 -4.26 -11.96 5.70
N ILE A 92 -4.66 -11.20 6.71
CA ILE A 92 -3.78 -10.31 7.49
C ILE A 92 -3.24 -11.05 8.71
N TYR A 93 -1.92 -11.10 8.84
CA TYR A 93 -1.21 -11.69 9.97
C TYR A 93 -0.75 -10.66 10.99
N GLY A 94 -0.43 -9.45 10.51
CA GLY A 94 -0.07 -8.34 11.37
C GLY A 94 -0.38 -7.02 10.69
N LYS A 95 -0.65 -5.99 11.48
CA LYS A 95 -0.87 -4.63 10.99
C LYS A 95 -0.45 -3.62 12.04
N ILE A 96 0.16 -2.53 11.59
CA ILE A 96 0.44 -1.36 12.41
C ILE A 96 -0.14 -0.16 11.69
N THR A 97 -0.95 0.64 12.38
CA THR A 97 -1.59 1.84 11.85
C THR A 97 -1.23 3.04 12.71
N VAL A 98 -0.82 4.13 12.09
CA VAL A 98 -0.65 5.45 12.70
C VAL A 98 -1.78 6.35 12.19
N LEU A 99 -2.58 6.85 13.13
CA LEU A 99 -3.67 7.77 12.89
C LEU A 99 -3.22 9.16 13.35
N ARG A 100 -3.25 10.14 12.44
CA ARG A 100 -3.00 11.55 12.74
C ARG A 100 -4.27 12.34 12.46
N ASP A 101 -5.03 12.63 13.51
CA ASP A 101 -6.31 13.33 13.42
C ASP A 101 -6.50 14.15 14.70
N GLU A 102 -6.61 15.47 14.57
CA GLU A 102 -6.72 16.41 15.69
C GLU A 102 -7.93 16.15 16.60
N SER A 103 -8.94 15.43 16.12
CA SER A 103 -10.10 15.02 16.91
C SER A 103 -9.79 13.91 17.93
N ILE A 104 -8.69 13.17 17.73
CA ILE A 104 -8.28 12.05 18.58
C ILE A 104 -7.39 12.55 19.71
N THR A 105 -8.01 12.88 20.84
CA THR A 105 -7.31 13.40 22.04
C THR A 105 -7.29 12.42 23.21
N THR A 106 -8.16 11.41 23.18
CA THR A 106 -8.35 10.47 24.27
C THR A 106 -8.49 9.04 23.75
N LEU A 107 -8.14 8.09 24.60
CA LEU A 107 -8.21 6.67 24.29
C LEU A 107 -9.63 6.21 23.94
N ASP A 108 -10.62 6.75 24.66
CA ASP A 108 -12.04 6.41 24.43
C ASP A 108 -12.55 6.94 23.08
N GLN A 109 -11.98 8.03 22.53
CA GLN A 109 -12.33 8.51 21.19
C GLN A 109 -11.85 7.56 20.09
N ILE A 110 -10.62 7.02 20.17
CA ILE A 110 -10.16 5.99 19.23
C ILE A 110 -11.08 4.78 19.31
N ARG A 111 -11.41 4.38 20.55
CA ARG A 111 -12.27 3.25 20.80
C ARG A 111 -13.63 3.45 20.12
N GLU A 112 -14.29 4.57 20.33
CA GLU A 112 -15.60 4.84 19.72
C GLU A 112 -15.51 4.90 18.19
N ALA A 113 -14.46 5.53 17.65
CA ALA A 113 -14.31 5.75 16.21
C ALA A 113 -13.96 4.47 15.42
N GLN A 114 -13.07 3.63 15.93
CA GLN A 114 -12.54 2.45 15.21
C GLN A 114 -13.07 1.13 15.78
N TYR A 115 -13.35 1.09 17.08
CA TYR A 115 -13.64 -0.13 17.84
C TYR A 115 -15.01 -0.07 18.53
N GLY A 116 -15.92 0.81 18.11
CA GLY A 116 -17.25 0.95 18.71
C GLY A 116 -18.13 -0.30 18.59
N HIS A 117 -17.71 -1.26 17.75
CA HIS A 117 -18.33 -2.57 17.60
C HIS A 117 -17.85 -3.60 18.66
N LEU A 118 -16.81 -3.28 19.44
CA LEU A 118 -16.31 -4.13 20.52
C LEU A 118 -16.93 -3.72 21.86
N ASP A 119 -17.49 -4.72 22.55
CA ASP A 119 -18.08 -4.55 23.87
C ASP A 119 -17.01 -4.19 24.92
N ASP A 120 -17.40 -3.49 26.00
CA ASP A 120 -16.49 -3.15 27.13
C ASP A 120 -15.77 -4.38 27.68
N GLU A 121 -16.44 -5.52 27.73
CA GLU A 121 -15.91 -6.77 28.28
C GLU A 121 -14.81 -7.40 27.40
N GLN A 122 -14.69 -6.95 26.15
CA GLN A 122 -13.73 -7.45 25.17
C GLN A 122 -12.45 -6.62 25.12
N LEU A 123 -12.41 -5.51 25.87
CA LEU A 123 -11.30 -4.56 25.89
C LEU A 123 -10.76 -4.44 27.33
N ALA A 124 -9.55 -4.93 27.53
CA ALA A 124 -8.82 -4.75 28.77
C ALA A 124 -8.00 -3.45 28.70
N LYS A 125 -8.03 -2.64 29.76
CA LYS A 125 -7.06 -1.56 29.94
C LYS A 125 -5.76 -2.15 30.46
N VAL A 126 -4.67 -1.92 29.74
CA VAL A 126 -3.33 -2.39 30.08
C VAL A 126 -2.33 -1.24 30.02
N ASP A 127 -1.26 -1.34 30.81
CA ASP A 127 -0.12 -0.43 30.72
C ASP A 127 0.89 -0.99 29.72
N ASN A 128 1.28 -0.21 28.72
CA ASN A 128 2.29 -0.58 27.73
C ASN A 128 3.46 0.41 27.78
N ASN A 129 4.43 0.16 28.65
CA ASN A 129 5.58 1.04 28.91
C ASN A 129 5.15 2.45 29.36
N GLY A 130 4.18 2.55 30.29
CA GLY A 130 3.66 3.84 30.75
C GLY A 130 2.58 4.47 29.86
N ARG A 131 2.12 3.76 28.82
CA ARG A 131 1.05 4.19 27.93
C ARG A 131 -0.26 3.52 28.30
N ASP A 132 -1.28 4.33 28.58
CA ASP A 132 -2.66 3.86 28.76
C ASP A 132 -3.16 3.25 27.44
N THR A 133 -3.39 1.94 27.44
CA THR A 133 -3.65 1.17 26.23
C THR A 133 -4.90 0.30 26.40
N TYR A 134 -5.67 0.13 25.33
CA TYR A 134 -6.68 -0.94 25.26
C TYR A 134 -6.12 -2.14 24.51
N LEU A 135 -6.43 -3.33 24.99
CA LEU A 135 -6.08 -4.62 24.40
C LEU A 135 -7.34 -5.47 24.26
N SER A 136 -7.55 -6.03 23.07
CA SER A 136 -8.51 -7.11 22.85
C SER A 136 -7.78 -8.40 22.51
N GLU A 137 -7.63 -9.29 23.50
CA GLU A 137 -7.02 -10.61 23.29
C GLU A 137 -7.80 -11.44 22.25
N ARG A 138 -9.12 -11.24 22.18
CA ARG A 138 -10.01 -12.00 21.31
C ARG A 138 -9.83 -11.65 19.83
N THR A 139 -9.64 -10.38 19.51
CA THR A 139 -9.45 -9.94 18.12
C THR A 139 -7.98 -9.79 17.76
N GLY A 140 -7.09 -9.67 18.74
CA GLY A 140 -5.67 -9.42 18.53
C GLY A 140 -5.37 -7.95 18.26
N ASP A 141 -6.25 -7.02 18.65
CA ASP A 141 -6.06 -5.58 18.51
C ASP A 141 -5.52 -4.94 19.79
N MET A 142 -4.63 -3.97 19.64
CA MET A 142 -4.12 -3.14 20.72
C MET A 142 -3.95 -1.69 20.24
N PHE A 143 -4.36 -0.69 21.03
CA PHE A 143 -4.31 0.70 20.59
C PHE A 143 -4.18 1.71 21.73
N TRP A 144 -3.48 2.81 21.45
CA TRP A 144 -3.24 3.89 22.40
C TRP A 144 -3.18 5.26 21.71
N VAL A 145 -3.26 6.32 22.51
CA VAL A 145 -2.94 7.70 22.09
C VAL A 145 -1.48 7.95 22.46
N GLU A 146 -0.64 8.28 21.48
CA GLU A 146 0.76 8.64 21.74
C GLU A 146 0.84 10.08 22.26
N GLU A 147 0.15 10.98 21.56
CA GLU A 147 -0.02 12.39 21.94
C GLU A 147 -1.37 12.89 21.39
N PRO A 148 -1.94 14.00 21.92
CA PRO A 148 -3.18 14.54 21.37
C PRO A 148 -3.06 14.80 19.86
N GLY A 149 -3.92 14.15 19.08
CA GLY A 149 -3.90 14.19 17.62
C GLY A 149 -3.21 12.99 16.97
N VAL A 150 -2.56 12.10 17.73
CA VAL A 150 -1.80 10.96 17.21
C VAL A 150 -2.12 9.70 17.99
N ALA A 151 -2.60 8.68 17.26
CA ALA A 151 -2.90 7.37 17.81
C ALA A 151 -2.18 6.28 17.04
N VAL A 152 -1.86 5.20 17.74
CA VAL A 152 -1.26 4.01 17.15
C VAL A 152 -2.16 2.82 17.44
N THR A 153 -2.40 2.02 16.41
CA THR A 153 -3.08 0.72 16.54
C THR A 153 -2.18 -0.38 16.01
N THR A 154 -2.22 -1.52 16.67
CA THR A 154 -1.51 -2.73 16.28
C THR A 154 -2.49 -3.90 16.26
N TYR A 155 -2.26 -4.81 15.32
CA TYR A 155 -2.99 -6.06 15.23
C TYR A 155 -2.01 -7.19 14.97
N LEU A 156 -2.24 -8.33 15.63
CA LEU A 156 -1.64 -9.62 15.31
C LEU A 156 -2.70 -10.70 15.29
N GLN A 157 -2.58 -11.66 14.38
CA GLN A 157 -3.52 -12.77 14.31
C GLN A 157 -3.48 -13.61 15.60
N PRO A 158 -4.57 -13.66 16.40
CA PRO A 158 -4.56 -14.29 17.74
C PRO A 158 -4.39 -15.82 17.70
N ASP A 159 -4.69 -16.46 16.57
CA ASP A 159 -4.47 -17.90 16.36
C ASP A 159 -2.98 -18.25 16.18
N THR A 160 -2.13 -17.27 15.87
CA THR A 160 -0.71 -17.47 15.58
C THR A 160 0.18 -16.91 16.67
N TRP A 161 -0.16 -15.73 17.21
CA TRP A 161 0.58 -15.07 18.26
C TRP A 161 -0.36 -14.70 19.41
N ASP A 162 0.14 -14.82 20.64
CA ASP A 162 -0.62 -14.46 21.83
C ASP A 162 -0.56 -12.95 22.12
N SER A 163 -1.31 -12.54 23.14
CA SER A 163 -1.36 -11.15 23.61
C SER A 163 -0.01 -10.64 24.13
N ASP A 164 0.84 -11.51 24.67
CA ASP A 164 2.16 -11.13 25.19
C ASP A 164 3.11 -10.78 24.03
N GLU A 165 2.99 -11.49 22.91
CA GLU A 165 3.70 -11.17 21.67
C GLU A 165 3.20 -9.87 21.03
N LEU A 166 1.88 -9.64 21.03
CA LEU A 166 1.29 -8.37 20.59
C LEU A 166 1.77 -7.19 21.45
N ALA A 167 1.79 -7.36 22.77
CA ALA A 167 2.30 -6.34 23.68
C ALA A 167 3.80 -6.07 23.43
N ARG A 168 4.62 -7.10 23.17
CA ARG A 168 6.03 -6.93 22.80
C ARG A 168 6.21 -6.17 21.48
N MET A 169 5.39 -6.47 20.47
CA MET A 169 5.38 -5.72 19.22
C MET A 169 4.98 -4.26 19.42
N ALA A 170 3.90 -4.00 20.17
CA ALA A 170 3.47 -2.64 20.48
C ALA A 170 4.51 -1.87 21.30
N ALA A 171 5.20 -2.53 22.24
CA ALA A 171 6.27 -1.95 23.03
C ALA A 171 7.48 -1.52 22.18
N GLY A 172 7.77 -2.24 21.09
CA GLY A 172 8.83 -1.90 20.14
C GLY A 172 8.48 -0.79 19.15
N ILE A 173 7.31 -0.15 19.29
CA ILE A 173 6.91 1.00 18.47
C ILE A 173 7.23 2.28 19.25
N GLU A 174 8.21 3.01 18.76
CA GLU A 174 8.68 4.26 19.34
C GLU A 174 8.44 5.41 18.37
N GLN A 175 7.95 6.55 18.87
CA GLN A 175 7.95 7.78 18.08
C GLN A 175 9.42 8.13 17.82
N GLN A 176 9.80 8.26 16.56
CA GLN A 176 11.07 8.86 16.23
C GLN A 176 10.97 10.28 16.74
N GLU A 177 11.63 10.57 17.87
CA GLU A 177 11.86 11.94 18.29
C GLU A 177 12.35 12.62 17.02
N GLN A 178 11.54 13.55 16.48
CA GLN A 178 12.04 14.44 15.45
C GLN A 178 13.25 15.03 16.12
N GLN A 179 14.44 14.55 15.73
CA GLN A 179 15.67 15.25 15.94
C GLN A 179 15.40 16.52 15.15
N ALA A 180 14.75 17.50 15.80
CA ALA A 180 14.98 18.89 15.58
C ALA A 180 16.49 18.93 15.38
N ALA A 181 16.87 19.19 14.15
CA ALA A 181 18.25 19.33 13.75
C ALA A 181 18.82 20.39 14.68
N ASP A 182 19.34 19.95 15.82
CA ASP A 182 20.20 20.69 16.68
C ASP A 182 21.59 20.31 16.20
N PRO A 183 22.15 21.04 15.22
CA PRO A 183 23.45 20.72 14.63
C PRO A 183 24.59 20.71 15.67
N GLU A 184 24.35 21.10 16.92
CA GLU A 184 25.31 21.00 18.01
C GLU A 184 25.45 19.58 18.60
N ARG A 185 24.39 18.74 18.56
CA ARG A 185 24.46 17.38 19.13
C ARG A 185 25.24 16.39 18.28
N GLU A 186 25.32 16.62 16.97
CA GLU A 186 26.10 15.82 16.02
C GLU A 186 27.62 16.05 16.15
N ARG A 187 28.04 17.26 16.59
CA ARG A 187 29.45 17.54 16.92
C ARG A 187 29.91 16.88 18.22
N ALA A 188 29.01 16.64 19.17
CA ALA A 188 29.34 16.02 20.45
C ALA A 188 29.60 14.52 20.34
N ARG A 189 29.04 13.82 19.35
CA ARG A 189 29.31 12.38 19.12
C ARG A 189 30.60 12.10 18.32
N THR A 190 31.21 13.12 17.72
CA THR A 190 32.44 12.98 16.91
C THR A 190 33.73 13.30 17.70
N THR A 191 33.63 13.72 18.97
CA THR A 191 34.80 14.14 19.78
C THR A 191 35.11 13.25 20.99
N ALA A 192 34.41 12.14 21.20
CA ALA A 192 34.66 11.21 22.31
C ALA A 192 35.46 9.95 21.92
N GLN A 193 36.43 10.09 20.99
CA GLN A 193 37.52 9.13 20.82
C GLN A 193 38.84 9.88 21.02
N GLU A 194 39.12 10.20 22.28
CA GLU A 194 40.47 10.53 22.72
C GLU A 194 41.20 9.19 22.95
N PRO A 195 42.36 8.95 22.32
CA PRO A 195 43.14 7.75 22.55
C PRO A 195 43.89 7.91 23.89
N GLU A 196 43.37 7.29 24.96
CA GLU A 196 44.12 7.13 26.21
C GLU A 196 45.23 6.09 26.01
N ASP A 197 46.37 6.61 25.57
CA ASP A 197 47.67 5.97 25.66
C ASP A 197 48.21 6.17 27.09
N ALA A 198 47.92 5.22 27.99
CA ALA A 198 48.52 5.17 29.32
C ALA A 198 48.62 3.72 29.82
N LEU A 199 49.76 3.09 29.53
CA LEU A 199 50.25 1.92 30.25
C LEU A 199 50.41 2.25 31.73
N PRO A 200 50.09 1.30 32.62
CA PRO A 200 50.99 1.07 33.74
C PRO A 200 51.43 -0.39 33.85
N GLU A 201 52.61 -0.51 34.43
CA GLU A 201 53.46 -1.67 34.59
C GLU A 201 52.84 -2.81 35.41
N VAL A 202 53.26 -4.02 35.05
CA VAL A 202 53.08 -5.27 35.79
C VAL A 202 53.77 -5.17 37.17
N PRO A 203 53.18 -5.76 38.23
CA PRO A 203 53.99 -6.70 38.99
C PRO A 203 53.31 -8.06 39.20
N ASP A 204 54.19 -9.05 39.15
CA ASP A 204 54.14 -10.47 39.49
C ASP A 204 53.20 -10.95 40.62
N ASP A 205 53.04 -12.27 40.63
CA ASP A 205 52.70 -13.16 41.76
C ASP A 205 51.22 -13.38 42.12
N GLN A 206 50.63 -14.45 41.57
CA GLN A 206 50.48 -15.74 42.29
C GLN A 206 49.66 -16.79 41.53
N VAL A 207 50.26 -17.98 41.40
CA VAL A 207 49.67 -19.28 41.04
C VAL A 207 49.18 -19.96 42.34
N PRO A 208 47.96 -20.55 42.40
CA PRO A 208 47.82 -22.02 42.37
C PRO A 208 46.57 -22.48 41.59
N ALA A 209 46.70 -23.37 40.60
CA ALA A 209 46.66 -24.85 40.66
C ALA A 209 45.24 -25.48 40.75
N PRO A 210 45.01 -26.64 40.09
CA PRO A 210 43.67 -27.12 39.70
C PRO A 210 43.10 -28.21 40.64
N ALA A 211 41.78 -28.34 40.67
CA ALA A 211 41.05 -29.53 41.17
C ALA A 211 40.08 -29.94 40.05
N GLU A 212 40.25 -31.06 39.34
CA GLU A 212 40.11 -32.48 39.71
C GLU A 212 38.71 -32.89 40.23
N GLY A 213 38.04 -33.74 39.43
CA GLY A 213 36.94 -34.65 39.83
C GLY A 213 35.53 -34.06 39.67
N GLY A 214 34.58 -34.64 38.94
CA GLY A 214 34.36 -36.06 38.60
C GLY A 214 33.10 -36.24 37.72
N PRO A 215 32.56 -37.47 37.57
CA PRO A 215 32.12 -38.02 36.26
C PRO A 215 30.63 -38.39 36.11
N ARG A 216 30.26 -38.83 34.87
CA ARG A 216 29.18 -39.78 34.46
C ARG A 216 27.73 -39.25 34.49
N GLU A 217 26.75 -39.67 33.67
CA GLU A 217 26.41 -40.89 32.89
C GLU A 217 25.45 -40.47 31.73
N ASP A 218 25.62 -40.93 30.47
CA ASP A 218 24.99 -42.10 29.83
C ASP A 218 23.45 -42.23 29.90
N ALA A 219 22.76 -41.97 28.76
CA ALA A 219 21.50 -42.59 28.33
C ALA A 219 21.24 -42.20 26.85
N THR A 220 21.71 -42.95 25.85
CA THR A 220 21.07 -44.13 25.23
C THR A 220 19.58 -43.95 24.89
N GLY A 221 19.30 -43.70 23.60
CA GLY A 221 17.97 -43.72 23.00
C GLY A 221 18.06 -44.01 21.50
N SER A 222 18.25 -45.29 21.18
CA SER A 222 18.34 -45.88 19.84
C SER A 222 16.97 -46.34 19.34
N GLY A 223 16.72 -46.22 18.04
CA GLY A 223 15.58 -46.79 17.30
C GLY A 223 15.07 -45.81 16.25
N GLY A 224 15.35 -45.91 14.95
CA GLY A 224 15.59 -47.09 14.13
C GLY A 224 14.31 -47.48 13.41
N SER A 225 14.11 -46.96 12.20
CA SER A 225 13.40 -47.65 11.11
C SER A 225 13.61 -46.91 9.78
N ALA A 226 14.49 -47.49 8.98
CA ALA A 226 14.59 -47.27 7.55
C ALA A 226 13.56 -48.15 6.84
N VAL A 227 12.95 -47.64 5.77
CA VAL A 227 12.57 -48.46 4.61
C VAL A 227 13.00 -47.70 3.34
N PRO A 228 13.80 -48.33 2.47
CA PRO A 228 14.23 -47.80 1.17
C PRO A 228 13.32 -48.29 0.04
N GLY A 229 13.36 -47.63 -1.12
CA GLY A 229 13.15 -48.34 -2.39
C GLY A 229 12.45 -47.57 -3.51
N GLU A 230 13.22 -47.39 -4.59
CA GLU A 230 12.85 -47.46 -6.02
C GLU A 230 12.24 -46.20 -6.67
N ASP A 231 13.03 -45.47 -7.46
CA ASP A 231 13.39 -45.74 -8.87
C ASP A 231 12.19 -45.65 -9.82
N ASN A 232 12.11 -44.52 -10.54
CA ASN A 232 11.93 -44.60 -11.99
C ASN A 232 12.42 -43.32 -12.66
N ALA A 233 13.47 -43.50 -13.46
CA ALA A 233 14.04 -42.54 -14.36
C ALA A 233 13.35 -42.60 -15.74
N ALA A 234 13.50 -41.49 -16.46
CA ALA A 234 13.65 -41.38 -17.91
C ALA A 234 12.42 -41.55 -18.81
N GLY A 235 11.99 -40.41 -19.36
CA GLY A 235 12.20 -40.16 -20.79
C GLY A 235 10.95 -39.95 -21.65
N ALA A 236 10.79 -38.73 -22.15
CA ALA A 236 10.54 -38.48 -23.58
C ALA A 236 10.69 -36.98 -23.87
N ALA A 237 11.70 -36.66 -24.67
CA ALA A 237 11.84 -35.41 -25.38
C ALA A 237 10.75 -35.29 -26.46
N SER A 238 10.23 -34.08 -26.66
CA SER A 238 9.67 -33.64 -27.94
C SER A 238 10.03 -32.18 -28.13
N GLU A 239 11.01 -31.97 -28.99
CA GLU A 239 11.33 -30.70 -29.63
C GLU A 239 10.33 -30.39 -30.76
N GLN A 240 10.18 -29.08 -31.00
CA GLN A 240 9.70 -28.39 -32.21
C GLN A 240 8.22 -27.95 -32.28
N GLY A 241 8.05 -26.63 -32.21
CA GLY A 241 6.89 -25.91 -32.71
C GLY A 241 6.86 -24.45 -32.26
N ALA A 242 7.66 -23.61 -32.92
CA ALA A 242 7.74 -22.17 -32.69
C ALA A 242 6.40 -21.43 -32.84
N ALA A 243 6.09 -20.55 -31.89
CA ALA A 243 5.51 -19.23 -32.14
C ALA A 243 5.91 -18.32 -30.97
N GLU A 244 6.63 -17.27 -31.28
CA GLU A 244 6.89 -16.14 -30.38
C GLU A 244 5.54 -15.49 -30.05
N ASP A 245 5.10 -15.62 -28.80
CA ASP A 245 4.08 -14.75 -28.22
C ASP A 245 4.69 -14.12 -26.98
N THR A 246 4.95 -12.81 -27.08
CA THR A 246 5.63 -12.01 -26.07
C THR A 246 4.79 -11.91 -24.82
N GLY A 247 5.34 -12.45 -23.74
CA GLY A 247 4.67 -12.70 -22.47
C GLY A 247 3.98 -11.49 -21.83
N ASN A 248 2.71 -11.72 -21.51
CA ASN A 248 2.05 -11.05 -20.41
C ASN A 248 2.15 -11.96 -19.18
N THR A 249 3.10 -11.68 -18.30
CA THR A 249 3.26 -12.35 -17.01
C THR A 249 2.27 -11.73 -16.03
N GLY A 250 1.00 -12.13 -16.12
CA GLY A 250 -0.04 -11.85 -15.14
C GLY A 250 -0.35 -13.10 -14.34
N GLU A 251 -0.37 -12.95 -13.03
CA GLU A 251 -0.64 -13.95 -12.00
C GLU A 251 -1.87 -14.83 -12.33
N ASN A 252 -1.74 -16.15 -12.16
CA ASN A 252 -2.73 -17.17 -12.57
C ASN A 252 -4.11 -16.96 -11.92
N THR A 253 -5.00 -16.23 -12.58
CA THR A 253 -6.44 -16.42 -12.41
C THR A 253 -6.79 -17.74 -13.13
N ASP A 254 -7.28 -18.75 -12.40
CA ASP A 254 -7.72 -20.07 -12.93
C ASP A 254 -8.97 -19.92 -13.82
N LEU A 255 -8.84 -19.22 -14.93
CA LEU A 255 -9.84 -19.19 -15.99
C LEU A 255 -9.77 -20.51 -16.78
N PRO A 256 -10.93 -21.09 -17.15
CA PRO A 256 -10.97 -22.14 -18.15
C PRO A 256 -10.21 -21.70 -19.41
N THR A 257 -9.42 -22.60 -20.00
CA THR A 257 -8.56 -22.29 -21.16
C THR A 257 -9.33 -21.79 -22.40
N ASP A 258 -10.66 -21.94 -22.40
CA ASP A 258 -11.58 -21.52 -23.45
C ASP A 258 -12.24 -20.15 -23.20
N VAL A 259 -12.00 -19.51 -22.05
CA VAL A 259 -12.60 -18.21 -21.71
C VAL A 259 -11.54 -17.12 -21.74
N SER A 260 -11.68 -16.17 -22.66
CA SER A 260 -10.77 -15.02 -22.75
C SER A 260 -11.23 -13.85 -21.87
N VAL A 261 -10.27 -13.07 -21.37
CA VAL A 261 -10.52 -11.81 -20.64
C VAL A 261 -11.47 -10.89 -21.42
N ARG A 262 -11.32 -10.84 -22.74
CA ARG A 262 -12.19 -10.06 -23.64
C ARG A 262 -13.65 -10.51 -23.59
N GLU A 263 -13.91 -11.81 -23.59
CA GLU A 263 -15.29 -12.32 -23.52
C GLU A 263 -15.94 -12.00 -22.17
N VAL A 264 -15.17 -12.06 -21.08
CA VAL A 264 -15.65 -11.65 -19.76
C VAL A 264 -15.99 -10.16 -19.74
N ARG A 265 -15.13 -9.31 -20.32
CA ARG A 265 -15.38 -7.86 -20.46
C ARG A 265 -16.65 -7.58 -21.28
N GLU A 266 -16.80 -8.23 -22.43
CA GLU A 266 -17.97 -8.09 -23.30
C GLU A 266 -19.26 -8.50 -22.57
N CYS A 267 -19.22 -9.59 -21.79
CA CYS A 267 -20.35 -10.02 -20.98
C CYS A 267 -20.72 -8.98 -19.91
N LEU A 268 -19.75 -8.47 -19.15
CA LEU A 268 -20.01 -7.48 -18.11
C LEU A 268 -20.59 -6.20 -18.68
N ALA A 269 -20.05 -5.72 -19.81
CA ALA A 269 -20.59 -4.56 -20.49
C ALA A 269 -22.03 -4.78 -20.98
N GLU A 270 -22.35 -5.97 -21.51
CA GLU A 270 -23.71 -6.35 -21.92
C GLU A 270 -24.69 -6.34 -20.73
N GLN A 271 -24.30 -6.91 -19.60
CA GLN A 271 -25.15 -6.97 -18.39
C GLN A 271 -25.40 -5.57 -17.80
N LEU A 272 -24.35 -4.75 -17.69
CA LEU A 272 -24.48 -3.38 -17.18
C LEU A 272 -25.29 -2.48 -18.11
N ALA A 273 -25.17 -2.65 -19.43
CA ALA A 273 -26.00 -1.94 -20.40
C ALA A 273 -27.47 -2.36 -20.30
N GLY A 274 -27.74 -3.65 -20.07
CA GLY A 274 -29.09 -4.19 -19.89
C GLY A 274 -29.82 -3.60 -18.68
N ALA A 275 -29.15 -3.50 -17.53
CA ALA A 275 -29.74 -2.97 -16.30
C ALA A 275 -30.25 -1.53 -16.46
N ARG A 276 -29.51 -0.66 -17.16
CA ARG A 276 -29.90 0.74 -17.40
C ARG A 276 -31.19 0.89 -18.21
N VAL A 277 -31.53 -0.09 -19.04
CA VAL A 277 -32.75 -0.05 -19.86
C VAL A 277 -33.98 -0.33 -19.00
N GLU A 278 -33.86 -1.14 -17.94
CA GLU A 278 -34.98 -1.49 -17.07
C GLU A 278 -35.41 -0.33 -16.17
N ASP A 279 -34.49 0.57 -15.81
CA ASP A 279 -34.76 1.77 -15.00
C ASP A 279 -35.43 2.92 -15.78
N GLY A 280 -35.73 2.73 -17.07
CA GLY A 280 -36.56 3.65 -17.86
C GLY A 280 -35.87 4.96 -18.24
N GLU A 281 -34.55 5.07 -18.04
CA GLU A 281 -33.77 6.18 -18.54
C GLU A 281 -33.50 5.97 -20.04
N ASN A 282 -34.02 6.87 -20.88
CA ASN A 282 -33.94 6.77 -22.35
C ASN A 282 -32.47 6.69 -22.80
N ALA A 283 -31.95 5.48 -22.98
CA ALA A 283 -30.66 5.24 -23.61
C ALA A 283 -30.70 5.85 -25.02
N GLY A 284 -29.86 6.86 -25.24
CA GLY A 284 -29.73 7.51 -26.54
C GLY A 284 -29.39 6.48 -27.64
N PRO A 285 -29.72 6.75 -28.92
CA PRO A 285 -29.62 5.79 -30.03
C PRO A 285 -28.18 5.38 -30.45
N GLY A 286 -27.23 5.33 -29.52
CA GLY A 286 -25.85 4.83 -29.70
C GLY A 286 -25.49 3.63 -28.82
N ALA A 287 -26.38 3.11 -27.98
CA ALA A 287 -26.07 2.08 -26.96
C ALA A 287 -25.94 0.63 -27.47
N GLY A 288 -25.71 0.42 -28.78
CA GLY A 288 -25.76 -0.91 -29.41
C GLY A 288 -24.40 -1.53 -29.76
N ALA A 289 -23.29 -0.82 -29.54
CA ALA A 289 -21.96 -1.37 -29.70
C ALA A 289 -21.42 -1.70 -28.30
N ALA A 290 -20.92 -2.92 -28.10
CA ALA A 290 -20.13 -3.23 -26.92
C ALA A 290 -19.01 -2.19 -26.83
N PRO A 291 -18.77 -1.57 -25.65
CA PRO A 291 -17.63 -0.69 -25.48
C PRO A 291 -16.37 -1.52 -25.76
N GLU A 292 -15.71 -1.24 -26.89
CA GLU A 292 -14.33 -1.71 -27.12
C GLU A 292 -13.34 -0.95 -26.23
N ASP A 293 -13.83 0.03 -25.48
CA ASP A 293 -13.07 0.92 -24.62
C ASP A 293 -13.20 0.50 -23.16
N ASP A 294 -12.08 0.13 -22.55
CA ASP A 294 -11.99 -0.23 -21.14
C ASP A 294 -12.46 0.94 -20.25
N ASP A 295 -12.32 2.20 -20.69
CA ASP A 295 -12.76 3.37 -19.90
C ASP A 295 -14.27 3.43 -19.77
N ALA A 296 -14.99 3.04 -20.83
CA ALA A 296 -16.45 2.99 -20.80
C ALA A 296 -16.95 1.86 -19.90
N LEU A 297 -16.26 0.71 -19.89
CA LEU A 297 -16.55 -0.37 -18.94
C LEU A 297 -16.33 0.11 -17.50
N ARG A 298 -15.18 0.72 -17.21
CA ARG A 298 -14.85 1.26 -15.87
C ARG A 298 -15.87 2.29 -15.40
N GLU A 299 -16.21 3.27 -16.23
CA GLU A 299 -17.23 4.28 -15.92
C GLU A 299 -18.59 3.61 -15.64
N SER A 300 -18.98 2.63 -16.48
CA SER A 300 -20.24 1.92 -16.28
C SER A 300 -20.27 1.07 -15.01
N TRP A 301 -19.14 0.45 -14.67
CA TRP A 301 -18.96 -0.35 -13.47
C TRP A 301 -19.10 0.52 -12.21
N HIS A 302 -18.40 1.66 -12.15
CA HIS A 302 -18.49 2.57 -11.00
C HIS A 302 -19.85 3.27 -10.88
N ALA A 303 -20.55 3.51 -11.99
CA ALA A 303 -21.86 4.13 -11.98
C ALA A 303 -22.98 3.16 -11.53
N ALA A 304 -22.81 1.85 -11.74
CA ALA A 304 -23.78 0.85 -11.30
C ALA A 304 -23.80 0.73 -9.77
N ASP A 305 -24.97 0.52 -9.18
CA ASP A 305 -25.09 0.17 -7.75
C ASP A 305 -24.57 -1.26 -7.47
N GLN A 306 -24.44 -1.58 -6.18
CA GLN A 306 -23.90 -2.87 -5.75
C GLN A 306 -24.75 -4.05 -6.22
N ASP A 307 -26.08 -3.96 -6.15
CA ASP A 307 -26.99 -5.03 -6.55
C ASP A 307 -26.85 -5.34 -8.06
N THR A 308 -26.71 -4.29 -8.87
CA THR A 308 -26.48 -4.40 -10.32
C THR A 308 -25.14 -5.04 -10.64
N ARG A 309 -24.07 -4.68 -9.92
CA ARG A 309 -22.74 -5.29 -10.09
C ARG A 309 -22.76 -6.77 -9.71
N GLU A 310 -23.35 -7.11 -8.57
CA GLU A 310 -23.48 -8.51 -8.13
C GLU A 310 -24.29 -9.35 -9.12
N ALA A 311 -25.39 -8.79 -9.66
CA ALA A 311 -26.19 -9.44 -10.69
C ALA A 311 -25.38 -9.67 -11.99
N ALA A 312 -24.61 -8.67 -12.44
CA ALA A 312 -23.75 -8.78 -13.62
C ALA A 312 -22.65 -9.83 -13.44
N LEU A 313 -21.95 -9.84 -12.30
CA LEU A 313 -20.94 -10.84 -11.95
C LEU A 313 -21.52 -12.25 -12.00
N LYS A 314 -22.68 -12.44 -11.37
CA LYS A 314 -23.36 -13.73 -11.33
C LYS A 314 -23.78 -14.21 -12.72
N ALA A 315 -24.35 -13.33 -13.53
CA ALA A 315 -24.77 -13.66 -14.90
C ALA A 315 -23.58 -14.07 -15.78
N CYS A 316 -22.45 -13.35 -15.68
CA CYS A 316 -21.25 -13.70 -16.42
C CYS A 316 -20.58 -14.98 -15.90
N ALA A 317 -20.53 -15.17 -14.58
CA ALA A 317 -20.05 -16.40 -13.96
C ALA A 317 -20.83 -17.64 -14.45
N GLU A 318 -22.16 -17.55 -14.48
CA GLU A 318 -23.03 -18.61 -15.00
C GLU A 318 -22.80 -18.85 -16.50
N ARG A 319 -22.62 -17.78 -17.29
CA ARG A 319 -22.35 -17.88 -18.74
C ARG A 319 -21.06 -18.65 -19.06
N PHE A 320 -20.01 -18.44 -18.28
CA PHE A 320 -18.70 -19.06 -18.50
C PHE A 320 -18.45 -20.31 -17.66
N GLY A 321 -19.39 -20.70 -16.79
CA GLY A 321 -19.21 -21.84 -15.89
C GLY A 321 -18.09 -21.65 -14.87
N VAL A 322 -17.82 -20.40 -14.48
CA VAL A 322 -16.80 -20.01 -13.49
C VAL A 322 -17.43 -19.52 -12.20
N GLY A 323 -16.66 -19.41 -11.12
CA GLY A 323 -17.11 -18.77 -9.89
C GLY A 323 -17.26 -17.26 -10.06
N SER A 324 -18.24 -16.63 -9.39
CA SER A 324 -18.41 -15.17 -9.41
C SER A 324 -17.21 -14.42 -8.85
N THR A 325 -16.49 -15.02 -7.90
CA THR A 325 -15.23 -14.47 -7.35
C THR A 325 -14.14 -14.36 -8.42
N VAL A 326 -14.07 -15.31 -9.35
CA VAL A 326 -13.09 -15.30 -10.45
C VAL A 326 -13.37 -14.14 -11.41
N VAL A 327 -14.65 -13.87 -11.68
CA VAL A 327 -15.06 -12.73 -12.51
C VAL A 327 -14.77 -11.41 -11.79
N ASP A 328 -14.99 -11.36 -10.47
CA ASP A 328 -14.75 -10.19 -9.62
C ASP A 328 -13.26 -9.82 -9.50
N GLU A 329 -12.39 -10.80 -9.28
CA GLU A 329 -10.93 -10.61 -9.27
C GLU A 329 -10.42 -10.11 -10.64
N LEU A 330 -10.98 -10.65 -11.72
CA LEU A 330 -10.61 -10.27 -13.07
C LEU A 330 -11.03 -8.84 -13.41
N ILE A 331 -12.25 -8.41 -13.07
CA ILE A 331 -12.68 -7.02 -13.28
C ILE A 331 -11.88 -6.05 -12.42
N THR A 332 -11.56 -6.43 -11.17
CA THR A 332 -10.71 -5.62 -10.28
C THR A 332 -9.33 -5.42 -10.90
N THR A 333 -8.72 -6.49 -11.40
CA THR A 333 -7.41 -6.43 -12.07
C THR A 333 -7.44 -5.53 -13.30
N ILE A 334 -8.46 -5.64 -14.15
CA ILE A 334 -8.62 -4.79 -15.35
C ILE A 334 -8.70 -3.31 -14.96
N ILE A 335 -9.51 -2.98 -13.95
CA ILE A 335 -9.69 -1.59 -13.49
C ILE A 335 -8.37 -1.05 -12.94
N GLU A 336 -7.66 -1.82 -12.12
CA GLU A 336 -6.38 -1.37 -11.57
C GLU A 336 -5.29 -1.21 -12.63
N GLU A 337 -5.18 -2.13 -13.59
CA GLU A 337 -4.25 -2.00 -14.71
C GLU A 337 -4.53 -0.73 -15.53
N GLN A 338 -5.81 -0.41 -15.73
CA GLN A 338 -6.21 0.79 -16.44
C GLN A 338 -5.88 2.07 -15.66
N GLU A 339 -6.06 2.08 -14.34
CA GLU A 339 -5.67 3.21 -13.49
C GLU A 339 -4.15 3.43 -13.51
N ARG A 340 -3.36 2.34 -13.47
CA ARG A 340 -1.91 2.41 -13.63
C ARG A 340 -1.52 2.94 -15.01
N ALA A 341 -2.19 2.50 -16.08
CA ALA A 341 -1.94 2.97 -17.44
C ALA A 341 -2.28 4.45 -17.61
N SER A 342 -3.43 4.87 -17.08
CA SER A 342 -3.90 6.26 -17.13
C SER A 342 -2.99 7.21 -16.34
N GLY A 343 -2.60 6.81 -15.13
CA GLY A 343 -1.65 7.57 -14.30
C GLY A 343 -0.26 7.69 -14.95
N SER A 344 0.20 6.64 -15.63
CA SER A 344 1.47 6.66 -16.37
C SER A 344 1.45 7.66 -17.54
N LEU A 345 0.34 7.74 -18.29
CA LEU A 345 0.19 8.70 -19.39
C LEU A 345 0.15 10.15 -18.89
N GLU A 346 -0.56 10.41 -17.78
CA GLU A 346 -0.63 11.74 -17.18
C GLU A 346 0.75 12.18 -16.66
N GLN A 347 1.49 11.27 -16.02
CA GLN A 347 2.85 11.53 -15.55
C GLN A 347 3.82 11.76 -16.72
N ALA A 348 3.68 11.03 -17.83
CA ALA A 348 4.45 11.27 -19.05
C ALA A 348 4.16 12.65 -19.66
N ALA A 349 2.88 13.06 -19.71
CA ALA A 349 2.48 14.38 -20.18
C ALA A 349 3.02 15.52 -19.29
N ALA A 350 2.99 15.35 -17.97
CA ALA A 350 3.58 16.29 -17.02
C ALA A 350 5.09 16.45 -17.24
N ASN A 351 5.80 15.33 -17.40
CA ASN A 351 7.24 15.32 -17.69
C ASN A 351 7.60 16.00 -19.03
N GLU A 352 6.74 15.89 -20.04
CA GLU A 352 6.94 16.57 -21.33
C GLU A 352 6.72 18.09 -21.24
N SER A 353 5.76 18.52 -20.41
CA SER A 353 5.53 19.93 -20.12
C SER A 353 6.73 20.58 -19.42
N ASP A 354 7.33 19.91 -18.42
CA ASP A 354 8.52 20.41 -17.72
C ASP A 354 9.76 20.49 -18.61
N ARG A 355 9.96 19.50 -19.48
CA ARG A 355 11.03 19.55 -20.49
C ARG A 355 10.84 20.71 -21.46
N SER A 356 9.61 21.00 -21.85
CA SER A 356 9.28 22.12 -22.75
C SER A 356 9.47 23.48 -22.09
N ALA A 357 9.17 23.61 -20.79
CA ALA A 357 9.45 24.82 -20.01
C ALA A 357 10.97 25.06 -19.88
N THR A 358 11.72 24.02 -19.53
CA THR A 358 13.19 24.09 -19.39
C THR A 358 13.87 24.44 -20.72
N ALA A 359 13.38 23.90 -21.84
CA ALA A 359 13.91 24.23 -23.17
C ALA A 359 13.63 25.69 -23.60
N ARG A 360 12.47 26.25 -23.21
CA ARG A 360 12.14 27.67 -23.47
C ARG A 360 13.02 28.62 -22.68
N ASP A 361 13.31 28.31 -21.41
CA ASP A 361 14.20 29.14 -20.59
C ASP A 361 15.66 29.09 -21.08
N ALA A 362 16.15 27.93 -21.55
CA ALA A 362 17.50 27.84 -22.11
C ALA A 362 17.72 28.68 -23.39
N LEU A 363 16.66 28.88 -24.18
CA LEU A 363 16.71 29.71 -25.40
C LEU A 363 16.61 31.21 -25.10
N ALA A 364 16.08 31.62 -23.94
CA ALA A 364 16.00 33.03 -23.56
C ALA A 364 17.37 33.65 -23.25
N TRP A 365 18.36 32.84 -22.86
CA TRP A 365 19.71 33.32 -22.47
C TRP A 365 20.75 33.26 -23.60
N THR A 366 20.43 32.70 -24.77
CA THR A 366 21.40 32.48 -25.85
C THR A 366 21.26 33.42 -27.04
N LEU A 367 20.27 34.34 -27.05
CA LEU A 367 20.18 35.35 -28.09
C LEU A 367 21.09 36.54 -27.77
N PRO A 368 22.21 36.74 -28.49
CA PRO A 368 23.03 37.94 -28.31
C PRO A 368 22.19 39.16 -28.68
N ALA A 369 22.12 40.14 -27.78
CA ALA A 369 21.51 41.43 -28.04
C ALA A 369 22.25 42.09 -29.21
N VAL A 370 21.66 42.05 -30.40
CA VAL A 370 22.17 42.78 -31.57
C VAL A 370 21.89 44.26 -31.34
N PRO A 371 22.91 45.12 -31.17
CA PRO A 371 22.68 46.55 -31.05
C PRO A 371 22.12 47.07 -32.37
N LEU A 372 20.91 47.63 -32.32
CA LEU A 372 20.36 48.43 -33.39
C LEU A 372 21.14 49.75 -33.44
N ASN A 373 22.15 49.82 -34.33
CA ASN A 373 22.83 51.07 -34.64
C ASN A 373 21.88 51.98 -35.43
N GLY A 374 21.70 53.20 -34.92
CA GLY A 374 21.12 54.35 -35.61
C GLY A 374 22.16 55.45 -35.78
#